data_AF-A0A8X6TGV8-F1
#
_entry.id   AF-A0A8X6TGV8-F1
#
_cell.length_a   1.000
_cell.length_b   1.000
_cell.length_c   1.000
_cell.angle_alpha   90.00
_cell.angle_beta   90.00
_cell.angle_gamma   90.00
#
_symmetry.space_group_name_H-M   'P 1'
#
loop_
_entity.id
_entity.type
_entity.pdbx_description
1 polymer ?
#
loop_
_entity_poly.entity_id
_entity_poly.type
_entity_poly.pdbx_seq_one_letter_code
_entity_poly.pdbx_strand_id
1 'polypeptide(L)'
;MADRRLTAREIAQEVGVSKDSAHAILREDLNMNRVAAKFVPKLLSSEQKDLLFDVAQDLLDTTNTDPGFLNTVITEDESWVYGAEWAVEY
;
A
#
# COMPACT_ATOMS: atom_id res chain seq x y z
N MET A 1 7.92 17.00 -2.72
CA MET A 1 8.14 15.56 -3.01
C MET A 1 8.32 15.43 -4.51
N ALA A 2 9.49 14.98 -4.97
CA ALA A 2 9.71 14.71 -6.39
C ALA A 2 8.83 13.52 -6.85
N ASP A 3 8.46 13.48 -8.13
CA ASP A 3 7.66 12.38 -8.66
C ASP A 3 8.47 11.07 -8.64
N ARG A 4 7.97 10.08 -7.90
CA ARG A 4 8.59 8.76 -7.77
C ARG A 4 8.20 7.80 -8.90
N ARG A 5 7.39 8.26 -9.87
CA ARG A 5 6.86 7.45 -10.98
C ARG A 5 7.53 7.76 -12.32
N LEU A 6 8.60 8.57 -12.31
CA LEU A 6 9.39 8.84 -13.49
C LEU A 6 9.98 7.55 -14.08
N THR A 7 9.89 7.44 -15.39
CA THR A 7 10.49 6.37 -16.17
C THR A 7 11.96 6.65 -16.42
N ALA A 8 12.76 5.60 -16.62
CA ALA A 8 14.17 5.76 -17.02
C ALA A 8 14.34 6.59 -18.31
N ARG A 9 13.32 6.64 -19.18
CA ARG A 9 13.33 7.47 -20.39
C ARG A 9 13.16 8.95 -20.07
N GLU A 10 12.24 9.31 -19.18
CA GLU A 10 12.05 10.70 -18.75
C GLU A 10 13.31 11.22 -18.04
N ILE A 11 13.88 10.40 -17.15
CA ILE A 11 15.14 10.71 -16.47
C ILE A 11 16.28 10.90 -17.48
N ALA A 12 16.39 10.00 -18.46
CA ALA A 12 17.41 10.10 -19.50
C ALA A 12 17.28 11.38 -20.34
N GLN A 13 16.04 11.76 -20.69
CA GLN A 13 15.76 12.98 -21.44
C GLN A 13 16.08 14.24 -20.63
N GLU A 14 15.76 14.26 -19.34
CA GLU A 14 16.02 15.39 -18.46
C GLU A 14 17.52 15.60 -18.20
N VAL A 15 18.27 14.51 -18.02
CA VAL A 15 19.72 14.55 -17.70
C VAL A 15 20.59 14.60 -18.97
N GLY A 16 20.01 14.34 -20.15
CA GLY A 16 20.74 14.38 -21.42
C GLY A 16 21.63 13.15 -21.67
N VAL A 17 21.22 11.99 -21.17
CA VAL A 17 21.93 10.70 -21.35
C VAL A 17 21.09 9.71 -22.16
N SER A 18 21.70 8.60 -22.58
CA SER A 18 20.93 7.51 -23.17
C SER A 18 20.05 6.82 -22.12
N LYS A 19 18.95 6.20 -22.56
CA LYS A 19 18.06 5.41 -21.68
C LYS A 19 18.81 4.28 -20.96
N ASP A 20 19.74 3.62 -21.66
CA ASP A 20 20.51 2.50 -21.11
C ASP A 20 21.52 2.99 -20.08
N SER A 21 22.17 4.13 -20.33
CA SER A 21 23.03 4.80 -19.34
C SER A 21 22.24 5.20 -18.10
N ALA A 22 21.05 5.78 -18.26
CA ALA A 22 20.18 6.09 -17.13
C ALA A 22 19.79 4.82 -16.35
N HIS A 23 19.51 3.72 -17.03
CA HIS A 23 19.19 2.44 -16.38
C HIS A 23 20.38 1.88 -15.58
N ALA A 24 21.58 1.88 -16.15
CA ALA A 24 22.81 1.43 -15.49
C ALA A 24 23.11 2.29 -14.25
N ILE A 25 23.08 3.62 -14.37
CA ILE A 25 23.31 4.52 -13.24
C ILE A 25 22.28 4.28 -12.12
N LEU A 26 20.99 4.20 -12.48
CA LEU A 26 19.93 3.96 -11.49
C LEU A 26 20.15 2.64 -10.75
N ARG A 27 20.54 1.56 -11.45
CA ARG A 27 20.61 0.23 -10.86
C ARG A 27 21.96 -0.10 -10.22
N GLU A 28 23.06 0.26 -10.85
CA GLU A 28 24.42 -0.16 -10.49
C GLU A 28 25.09 0.88 -9.60
N ASP A 29 25.03 2.16 -9.96
CA ASP A 29 25.70 3.24 -9.22
C ASP A 29 24.86 3.72 -8.02
N LEU A 30 23.55 3.86 -8.22
CA LEU A 30 22.61 4.36 -7.20
C LEU A 30 21.87 3.25 -6.45
N ASN A 31 22.01 1.99 -6.88
CA ASN A 31 21.38 0.81 -6.28
C ASN A 31 19.85 0.95 -6.11
N MET A 32 19.18 1.60 -7.07
CA MET A 32 17.74 1.80 -7.07
C MET A 32 17.02 0.62 -7.73
N ASN A 33 15.91 0.22 -7.13
CA ASN A 33 15.04 -0.83 -7.65
C ASN A 33 13.69 -0.25 -8.06
N ARG A 34 13.16 -0.74 -9.18
CA ARG A 34 11.78 -0.43 -9.59
C ARG A 34 10.83 -1.23 -8.73
N VAL A 35 10.03 -0.54 -7.92
CA VAL A 35 9.00 -1.14 -7.07
C VAL A 35 7.62 -0.77 -7.62
N ALA A 36 6.72 -1.74 -7.73
CA ALA A 36 5.34 -1.48 -8.12
C ALA A 36 4.63 -0.64 -7.04
N ALA A 37 3.78 0.28 -7.46
CA ALA A 37 2.93 1.00 -6.53
C ALA A 37 1.97 0.01 -5.83
N LYS A 38 1.78 0.17 -4.52
CA LYS A 38 0.78 -0.60 -3.77
C LYS A 38 -0.62 -0.10 -4.12
N PHE A 39 -1.57 -1.02 -4.28
CA PHE A 39 -2.99 -0.66 -4.37
C PHE A 39 -3.49 -0.19 -3.01
N VAL A 40 -4.23 0.91 -2.99
CA VAL A 40 -4.88 1.46 -1.80
C VAL A 40 -6.39 1.36 -2.04
N PRO A 41 -7.15 0.63 -1.19
CA PRO A 41 -8.58 0.39 -1.43
C PRO A 41 -9.44 1.65 -1.54
N LYS A 42 -9.07 2.72 -0.83
CA LYS A 42 -9.81 3.98 -0.81
C LYS A 42 -8.86 5.17 -0.67
N LEU A 43 -9.13 6.23 -1.43
CA LEU A 43 -8.49 7.53 -1.21
C LEU A 43 -9.25 8.28 -0.11
N LEU A 44 -8.59 8.53 1.01
CA LEU A 44 -9.20 9.19 2.16
C LEU A 44 -9.09 10.72 2.08
N SER A 45 -10.14 11.41 2.51
CA SER A 45 -10.08 12.86 2.77
C SER A 45 -9.19 13.17 3.99
N SER A 46 -8.81 14.44 4.18
CA SER A 46 -8.05 14.83 5.37
C SER A 46 -8.81 14.53 6.66
N GLU A 47 -10.09 14.91 6.71
CA GLU A 47 -10.97 14.64 7.86
C GLU A 47 -11.08 13.14 8.19
N GLN A 48 -11.17 12.27 7.18
CA GLN A 48 -11.16 10.82 7.40
C GLN A 48 -9.84 10.31 7.98
N LYS A 49 -8.71 10.92 7.62
CA LYS A 49 -7.40 10.54 8.18
C LYS A 49 -7.27 10.98 9.62
N ASP A 50 -7.74 12.19 9.94
CA ASP A 50 -7.70 12.73 11.30
C ASP A 50 -8.56 11.86 12.22
N LEU A 51 -9.79 11.54 11.81
CA LEU A 51 -10.66 10.63 12.55
C LEU A 51 -10.04 9.23 12.74
N LEU A 52 -9.44 8.66 11.69
CA LEU A 52 -8.79 7.34 11.81
C LEU A 52 -7.57 7.38 12.73
N PHE A 53 -6.82 8.49 12.74
CA PHE A 53 -5.69 8.67 13.62
C PHE A 53 -6.13 8.73 15.09
N ASP A 54 -7.15 9.55 15.38
CA ASP A 54 -7.69 9.69 16.73
C ASP A 54 -8.22 8.36 17.27
N VAL A 55 -9.03 7.65 16.48
CA VAL A 55 -9.55 6.32 16.86
C VAL A 55 -8.42 5.31 17.07
N ALA A 56 -7.40 5.31 16.21
CA ALA A 56 -6.27 4.39 16.36
C ALA A 56 -5.45 4.69 17.62
N GLN A 57 -5.30 5.96 17.98
CA GLN A 57 -4.61 6.39 19.19
C GLN A 57 -5.40 5.96 20.44
N ASP A 58 -6.71 6.18 20.47
CA ASP A 58 -7.58 5.76 21.57
C ASP A 58 -7.55 4.23 21.77
N LEU A 59 -7.59 3.47 20.68
CA LEU A 59 -7.50 2.00 20.73
C LEU A 59 -6.14 1.52 21.23
N LEU A 60 -5.06 2.20 20.83
CA LEU A 60 -3.71 1.90 21.31
C LEU A 60 -3.58 2.16 22.81
N ASP A 61 -4.06 3.31 23.28
CA ASP A 61 -4.00 3.69 24.69
C ASP A 61 -4.86 2.76 25.57
N THR A 62 -6.02 2.37 25.07
CA THR A 62 -6.89 1.37 25.72
C THR A 62 -6.18 0.02 25.85
N THR A 63 -5.53 -0.44 24.78
CA THR A 63 -4.79 -1.71 24.77
C THR A 63 -3.59 -1.69 25.72
N ASN A 64 -2.93 -0.53 25.85
CA ASN A 64 -1.80 -0.37 26.78
C ASN A 64 -2.25 -0.30 28.25
N THR A 65 -3.44 0.24 28.50
CA THR A 65 -3.98 0.42 29.86
C THR A 65 -4.61 -0.87 30.39
N ASP A 66 -5.33 -1.60 29.54
CA ASP A 66 -5.96 -2.88 29.87
C ASP A 66 -5.37 -4.00 28.99
N PRO A 67 -4.40 -4.77 29.51
CA PRO A 67 -3.84 -5.92 28.80
C PRO A 67 -4.88 -7.00 28.44
N GLY A 68 -6.03 -7.02 29.12
CA GLY A 68 -7.13 -7.95 28.85
C GLY A 68 -8.08 -7.50 27.74
N PHE A 69 -8.00 -6.24 27.30
CA PHE A 69 -8.97 -5.62 26.40
C PHE A 69 -9.22 -6.43 25.13
N LEU A 70 -8.15 -6.86 24.45
CA LEU A 70 -8.26 -7.61 23.19
C LEU A 70 -8.95 -8.98 23.35
N ASN A 71 -8.99 -9.56 24.56
CA ASN A 71 -9.70 -10.81 24.80
C ASN A 71 -11.23 -10.65 24.79
N THR A 72 -11.72 -9.40 24.83
CA THR A 72 -13.15 -9.10 24.83
C THR A 72 -13.67 -8.72 23.43
N VAL A 73 -12.77 -8.50 22.47
CA VAL A 73 -13.12 -8.05 21.11
C VAL A 73 -13.59 -9.24 20.28
N ILE A 74 -14.76 -9.11 19.67
CA ILE A 74 -15.32 -10.07 18.69
C ILE A 74 -15.49 -9.31 17.36
N THR A 75 -14.92 -9.84 16.28
CA THR A 75 -15.01 -9.25 14.92
C THR A 75 -15.67 -10.23 13.96
N GLU A 76 -16.49 -9.71 13.04
CA GLU A 76 -17.12 -10.45 11.96
C GLU A 76 -16.95 -9.65 10.66
N ASP A 77 -16.72 -10.33 9.54
CA ASP A 77 -16.64 -9.74 8.21
C ASP A 77 -17.09 -10.76 7.16
N GLU A 78 -17.62 -10.28 6.04
CA GLU A 78 -18.13 -11.12 4.97
C GLU A 78 -17.19 -11.07 3.76
N SER A 79 -16.84 -12.25 3.23
CA SER A 79 -16.03 -12.35 2.01
C SER A 79 -16.76 -13.16 0.94
N TRP A 80 -16.68 -12.68 -0.30
CA TRP A 80 -17.24 -13.38 -1.44
C TRP A 80 -16.38 -14.59 -1.80
N VAL A 81 -17.00 -15.78 -1.89
CA VAL A 81 -16.38 -16.99 -2.40
C VAL A 81 -16.91 -17.27 -3.79
N TYR A 82 -16.03 -17.32 -4.78
CA TYR A 82 -16.40 -17.68 -6.14
C TYR A 82 -16.54 -19.21 -6.27
N GLY A 83 -17.75 -19.71 -6.48
CA GLY A 83 -18.03 -21.12 -6.73
C GLY A 83 -18.05 -21.42 -8.23
N ALA A 84 -17.33 -22.47 -8.64
CA ALA A 84 -17.57 -23.09 -9.95
C ALA A 84 -18.82 -23.97 -9.84
N GLU A 85 -19.82 -23.68 -10.66
CA GLU A 85 -21.02 -24.49 -10.84
C GLU A 85 -20.63 -25.85 -11.45
N TRP A 86 -20.19 -26.79 -10.63
CA TRP A 86 -20.19 -28.19 -11.06
C TRP A 86 -21.63 -28.66 -10.99
N ALA A 87 -22.26 -28.74 -12.16
CA ALA A 87 -23.52 -29.43 -12.36
C ALA A 87 -23.41 -30.83 -11.73
N VAL A 88 -24.06 -31.02 -10.59
CA VAL A 88 -24.45 -32.37 -10.18
C VAL A 88 -25.76 -32.62 -10.90
N GLU A 89 -25.65 -33.23 -12.08
CA GLU A 89 -26.78 -33.86 -12.75
C GLU A 89 -27.44 -34.82 -11.76
N TYR A 90 -28.74 -34.60 -11.50
CA TYR A 90 -29.62 -35.57 -10.86
C TYR A 90 -30.22 -36.49 -11.91
#